data_AF-A0A7C1RGI5-F1
#
_entry.id   AF-A0A7C1RGI5-F1
#
_cell.length_a   1.000
_cell.length_b   1.000
_cell.length_c   1.000
_cell.angle_alpha   90.00
_cell.angle_beta   90.00
_cell.angle_gamma   90.00
#
_symmetry.space_group_name_H-M   'P 1'
#
loop_
_entity.id
_entity.type
_entity.pdbx_description
1 polymer ?
#
loop_
_entity_poly.entity_id
_entity_poly.type
_entity_poly.pdbx_seq_one_letter_code
_entity_poly.pdbx_strand_id
1 'polypeptide(L)'
;MPFVVGETMQRLSLMMTPLVLLFIGLAVNIRKKQFFQILAMLSLRAGFVVFLATILIATTGLSASKDILLLLAFSLSACSFWPFAHIAAVGSLEENVIKKKRTFNADFAIGILALSFPFSVVVILGVLSSGTVFTSMTNLLLLALGLTLPGMTYIAFNYLTKMSLNGKKSAKTAYNLPVNERS
;
A
#
# COMPACT_ATOMS: atom_id res chain seq x y z
N MET A 1 21.59 -34.42 -10.34
CA MET A 1 21.15 -33.04 -10.03
C MET A 1 19.62 -32.94 -9.98
N PRO A 2 18.93 -33.42 -8.91
CA PRO A 2 17.46 -33.29 -8.79
C PRO A 2 16.98 -32.32 -7.70
N PHE A 3 17.87 -31.77 -6.87
CA PHE A 3 17.50 -30.92 -5.73
C PHE A 3 16.94 -29.55 -6.17
N VAL A 4 17.49 -28.96 -7.24
CA VAL A 4 17.09 -27.63 -7.74
C VAL A 4 15.69 -27.65 -8.38
N VAL A 5 15.28 -28.75 -9.02
CA VAL A 5 13.95 -28.87 -9.63
C VAL A 5 12.86 -29.05 -8.57
N GLY A 6 13.15 -29.83 -7.51
CA GLY A 6 12.26 -29.95 -6.36
C GLY A 6 12.08 -28.63 -5.61
N GLU A 7 13.19 -27.90 -5.39
CA GLU A 7 13.16 -26.62 -4.67
C GLU A 7 12.46 -25.51 -5.48
N THR A 8 12.63 -25.48 -6.80
CA THR A 8 11.91 -24.53 -7.67
C THR A 8 10.42 -24.86 -7.78
N MET A 9 10.05 -26.15 -7.88
CA MET A 9 8.64 -26.58 -7.89
C MET A 9 7.94 -26.30 -6.55
N GLN A 10 8.62 -26.49 -5.42
CA GLN A 10 8.09 -26.16 -4.10
C GLN A 10 7.91 -24.64 -3.93
N ARG A 11 8.85 -23.83 -4.41
CA ARG A 11 8.72 -22.36 -4.44
C ARG A 11 7.57 -21.90 -5.34
N LEU A 12 7.37 -22.55 -6.50
CA LEU A 12 6.23 -22.29 -7.41
C LEU A 12 4.88 -22.64 -6.75
N SER A 13 4.81 -23.77 -6.04
CA SER A 13 3.60 -24.19 -5.33
C SER A 13 3.25 -23.24 -4.17
N LEU A 14 4.26 -22.77 -3.43
CA LEU A 14 4.12 -21.71 -2.42
C LEU A 14 3.68 -20.36 -3.03
N MET A 15 3.90 -20.15 -4.33
CA MET A 15 3.42 -18.98 -5.06
C MET A 15 2.00 -19.12 -5.63
N MET A 16 1.34 -20.29 -5.59
CA MET A 16 -0.04 -20.42 -6.11
C MET A 16 -1.08 -19.71 -5.23
N THR A 17 -1.05 -19.92 -3.92
CA THR A 17 -1.93 -19.26 -2.95
C THR A 17 -1.90 -17.72 -3.03
N PRO A 18 -0.73 -17.07 -3.08
CA PRO A 18 -0.66 -15.62 -3.22
C PRO A 18 -1.12 -15.13 -4.60
N LEU A 19 -0.97 -15.93 -5.65
CA LEU A 19 -1.42 -15.60 -7.01
C LEU A 19 -2.96 -15.65 -7.11
N VAL A 20 -3.61 -16.59 -6.41
CA VAL A 20 -5.08 -16.62 -6.27
C VAL A 20 -5.59 -15.40 -5.49
N LEU A 21 -4.93 -15.01 -4.40
CA LEU A 21 -5.27 -13.77 -3.66
C LEU A 21 -5.10 -12.51 -4.51
N LEU A 22 -4.09 -12.50 -5.39
CA LEU A 22 -3.86 -11.44 -6.38
C LEU A 22 -5.00 -11.36 -7.40
N PHE A 23 -5.46 -12.50 -7.92
CA PHE A 23 -6.61 -12.55 -8.83
C PHE A 23 -7.91 -12.08 -8.17
N ILE A 24 -8.15 -12.46 -6.91
CA ILE A 24 -9.33 -12.00 -6.14
C ILE A 24 -9.27 -10.47 -5.94
N GLY A 25 -8.09 -9.93 -5.64
CA GLY A 25 -7.90 -8.48 -5.50
C GLY A 25 -8.08 -7.69 -6.79
N LEU A 26 -7.63 -8.23 -7.93
CA LEU A 26 -7.80 -7.61 -9.25
C LEU A 26 -9.24 -7.67 -9.79
N ALA A 27 -10.04 -8.66 -9.37
CA ALA A 27 -11.43 -8.81 -9.78
C ALA A 27 -12.35 -7.71 -9.20
N VAL A 28 -11.86 -6.93 -8.22
CA VAL A 28 -12.62 -5.85 -7.62
C VAL A 28 -12.58 -4.60 -8.52
N ASN A 29 -13.77 -4.18 -9.00
CA ASN A 29 -13.94 -3.06 -9.92
C ASN A 29 -13.79 -1.71 -9.19
N ILE A 30 -12.55 -1.23 -9.08
CA ILE A 30 -12.23 0.07 -8.46
C ILE A 30 -12.02 1.14 -9.53
N ARG A 31 -12.55 2.35 -9.27
CA ARG A 31 -12.28 3.51 -10.13
C ARG A 31 -10.77 3.75 -10.21
N LYS A 32 -10.22 3.86 -11.43
CA LYS A 32 -8.79 4.04 -11.70
C LYS A 32 -8.12 5.11 -10.82
N LYS A 33 -8.82 6.22 -10.54
CA LYS A 33 -8.33 7.29 -9.66
C LYS A 33 -8.16 6.85 -8.20
N GLN A 34 -9.09 6.06 -7.67
CA GLN A 34 -9.01 5.51 -6.31
C GLN A 34 -7.95 4.40 -6.23
N PHE A 35 -7.81 3.58 -7.27
CA PHE A 35 -6.76 2.56 -7.34
C PHE A 35 -5.36 3.17 -7.15
N PHE A 36 -5.02 4.19 -7.93
CA PHE A 36 -3.72 4.87 -7.81
C PHE A 36 -3.53 5.54 -6.43
N GLN A 37 -4.61 6.08 -5.87
CA GLN A 37 -4.55 6.69 -4.53
C GLN A 37 -4.29 5.65 -3.43
N ILE A 38 -4.95 4.49 -3.50
CA ILE A 38 -4.77 3.40 -2.56
C ILE A 38 -3.37 2.80 -2.72
N LEU A 39 -2.93 2.55 -3.96
CA LEU A 39 -1.60 2.01 -4.25
C LEU A 39 -0.49 2.93 -3.73
N ALA A 40 -0.60 4.25 -3.95
CA ALA A 40 0.35 5.22 -3.43
C ALA A 40 0.40 5.25 -1.90
N MET A 41 -0.75 5.19 -1.24
CA MET A 41 -0.84 5.15 0.23
C MET A 41 -0.21 3.87 0.81
N LEU A 42 -0.52 2.71 0.20
CA LEU A 42 0.03 1.41 0.58
C LEU A 42 1.55 1.36 0.41
N SER A 43 2.06 1.85 -0.73
CA SER A 43 3.49 1.86 -1.03
C SER A 43 4.25 2.75 -0.05
N LEU A 44 3.72 3.95 0.25
CA LEU A 44 4.30 4.86 1.23
C LEU A 44 4.33 4.22 2.63
N ARG A 45 3.24 3.57 3.04
CA ARG A 45 3.16 2.89 4.33
C ARG A 45 4.14 1.72 4.41
N ALA A 46 4.19 0.87 3.38
CA ALA A 46 5.11 -0.25 3.35
C ALA A 46 6.57 0.21 3.37
N GLY A 47 6.91 1.28 2.67
CA GLY A 47 8.26 1.86 2.70
C GLY A 47 8.63 2.42 4.07
N PHE A 48 7.70 3.11 4.75
CA PHE A 48 7.93 3.60 6.12
C PHE A 48 8.14 2.46 7.12
N VAL A 49 7.41 1.36 6.95
CA VAL A 49 7.53 0.16 7.80
C VAL A 49 8.86 -0.56 7.58
N VAL A 50 9.30 -0.71 6.32
CA VAL A 50 10.64 -1.25 6.02
C VAL A 50 11.72 -0.35 6.61
N PHE A 51 11.54 0.97 6.55
CA PHE A 51 12.48 1.92 7.15
C PHE A 51 12.58 1.75 8.68
N LEU A 52 11.45 1.68 9.38
CA LEU A 52 11.41 1.40 10.81
C LEU A 52 12.00 0.02 11.17
N ALA A 53 11.68 -1.02 10.39
CA ALA A 53 12.24 -2.35 10.58
C ALA A 53 13.77 -2.34 10.41
N THR A 54 14.28 -1.58 9.44
CA THR A 54 15.74 -1.42 9.21
C THR A 54 16.42 -0.72 10.39
N ILE A 55 15.80 0.31 10.96
CA ILE A 55 16.28 0.96 12.19
C ILE A 55 16.30 -0.04 13.35
N LEU A 56 15.22 -0.81 13.53
CA LEU A 56 15.17 -1.83 14.59
C LEU A 56 16.28 -2.86 14.44
N ILE A 57 16.51 -3.39 13.23
CA ILE A 57 17.59 -4.33 12.94
C ILE A 57 18.95 -3.71 13.30
N ALA A 58 19.18 -2.45 12.96
CA ALA A 58 20.42 -1.75 13.31
C ALA A 58 20.61 -1.60 14.82
N THR A 59 19.53 -1.37 15.59
CA THR A 59 19.60 -1.25 17.05
C THR A 59 19.75 -2.58 17.77
N THR A 60 19.21 -3.67 17.22
CA THR A 60 19.21 -5.00 17.86
C THR A 60 20.37 -5.89 17.41
N GLY A 61 21.12 -5.49 16.38
CA GLY A 61 22.33 -6.20 15.96
C GLY A 61 22.09 -7.60 15.37
N LEU A 62 20.87 -7.88 14.89
CA LEU A 62 20.54 -9.18 14.31
C LEU A 62 21.42 -9.46 13.09
N SER A 63 22.22 -10.53 13.18
CA SER A 63 23.09 -10.97 12.08
C SER A 63 22.48 -12.14 11.28
N ALA A 64 21.42 -12.77 11.79
CA ALA A 64 20.78 -13.90 11.13
C ALA A 64 19.83 -13.44 10.01
N SER A 65 20.14 -13.82 8.78
CA SER A 65 19.38 -13.48 7.57
C SER A 65 17.89 -13.85 7.63
N LYS A 66 17.58 -15.00 8.24
CA LYS A 66 16.21 -15.50 8.35
C LYS A 66 15.36 -14.65 9.28
N ASP A 67 15.95 -14.18 10.38
CA ASP A 67 15.24 -13.38 11.38
C ASP A 67 14.92 -11.99 10.84
N ILE A 68 15.81 -11.41 10.04
CA ILE A 68 15.57 -10.15 9.31
C ILE A 68 14.39 -10.29 8.34
N LEU A 69 14.39 -11.35 7.53
CA LEU A 69 13.30 -11.62 6.58
C LEU A 69 11.97 -11.86 7.29
N LEU A 70 11.99 -12.59 8.41
CA LEU A 70 10.80 -12.85 9.23
C LEU A 70 10.28 -11.57 9.87
N LEU A 71 11.17 -10.74 10.43
CA LEU A 71 10.82 -9.43 11.00
C LEU A 71 10.18 -8.53 9.95
N LEU A 72 10.71 -8.50 8.72
CA LEU A 72 10.12 -7.74 7.62
C LEU A 72 8.74 -8.28 7.24
N ALA A 73 8.60 -9.59 7.02
CA ALA A 73 7.33 -10.22 6.67
C ALA A 73 6.26 -9.98 7.75
N PHE A 74 6.65 -10.10 9.02
CA PHE A 74 5.80 -9.81 10.17
C PHE A 74 5.40 -8.33 10.22
N SER A 75 6.37 -7.42 10.08
CA SER A 75 6.13 -5.98 10.12
C SER A 75 5.20 -5.51 9.00
N LEU A 76 5.43 -5.97 7.75
CA LEU A 76 4.60 -5.64 6.59
C LEU A 76 3.17 -6.18 6.75
N SER A 77 3.00 -7.35 7.36
CA SER A 77 1.69 -7.94 7.62
C SER A 77 0.94 -7.17 8.71
N ALA A 78 1.57 -6.93 9.86
CA ALA A 78 0.95 -6.31 11.03
C ALA A 78 0.39 -4.92 10.73
N CYS A 79 1.13 -4.09 9.99
CA CYS A 79 0.67 -2.75 9.65
C CYS A 79 -0.49 -2.72 8.64
N SER A 80 -0.76 -3.80 7.90
CA SER A 80 -1.97 -3.97 7.06
C SER A 80 -3.17 -4.47 7.84
N PHE A 81 -2.94 -5.34 8.82
CA PHE A 81 -4.01 -5.85 9.67
C PHE A 81 -4.60 -4.80 10.61
N TRP A 82 -3.82 -3.82 11.07
CA TRP A 82 -4.32 -2.81 12.01
C TRP A 82 -5.41 -1.89 11.44
N PRO A 83 -5.21 -1.21 10.28
CA PRO A 83 -6.27 -0.42 9.65
C PRO A 83 -7.44 -1.31 9.22
N PHE A 84 -7.17 -2.54 8.79
CA PHE A 84 -8.21 -3.51 8.45
C PHE A 84 -9.13 -3.81 9.64
N ALA A 85 -8.56 -4.16 10.79
CA ALA A 85 -9.32 -4.48 12.00
C ALA A 85 -10.17 -3.28 12.44
N HIS A 86 -9.61 -2.07 12.35
CA HIS A 86 -10.34 -0.85 12.66
C HIS A 86 -11.49 -0.59 11.67
N ILE A 87 -11.25 -0.74 10.37
CA ILE A 87 -12.28 -0.57 9.33
C ILE A 87 -13.41 -1.59 9.50
N ALA A 88 -13.07 -2.86 9.80
CA ALA A 88 -14.05 -3.91 10.04
C ALA A 88 -14.88 -3.65 11.30
N ALA A 89 -14.24 -3.21 12.39
CA ALA A 89 -14.92 -2.87 13.64
C ALA A 89 -15.87 -1.67 13.49
N VAL A 90 -15.45 -0.62 12.78
CA VAL A 90 -16.33 0.51 12.47
C VAL A 90 -17.46 0.08 11.52
N GLY A 91 -17.17 -0.81 10.56
CA GLY A 91 -18.16 -1.35 9.64
C GLY A 91 -19.29 -2.12 10.34
N SER A 92 -18.99 -2.92 11.37
CA SER A 92 -20.02 -3.63 12.14
C SER A 92 -20.84 -2.68 13.03
N LEU A 93 -20.23 -1.61 13.55
CA LEU A 93 -20.92 -0.58 14.32
C LEU A 93 -21.88 0.27 13.44
N GLU A 94 -21.50 0.54 12.19
CA GLU A 94 -22.33 1.27 11.22
C GLU A 94 -23.33 0.39 10.45
N GLU A 95 -23.39 -0.92 10.74
CA GLU A 95 -24.30 -1.86 10.06
C GLU A 95 -25.77 -1.45 10.26
N ASN A 96 -26.11 -1.01 11.48
CA ASN A 96 -27.46 -0.58 11.89
C ASN A 96 -27.76 0.90 11.59
N VAL A 97 -26.84 1.65 10.98
CA VAL A 97 -27.02 3.08 10.67
C VAL A 97 -27.47 3.27 9.22
N ILE A 98 -28.47 4.15 9.02
CA ILE A 98 -29.00 4.53 7.70
C ILE A 98 -27.83 4.91 6.76
N LYS A 99 -27.75 4.29 5.58
CA LYS A 99 -26.65 4.45 4.58
C LYS A 99 -26.23 5.91 4.33
N LYS A 100 -27.16 6.88 4.45
CA LYS A 100 -26.93 8.32 4.23
C LYS A 100 -26.20 9.05 5.36
N LYS A 101 -26.13 8.45 6.56
CA LYS A 101 -25.39 8.96 7.74
C LYS A 101 -24.08 8.22 8.00
N ARG A 102 -23.72 7.22 7.19
CA ARG A 102 -22.44 6.52 7.34
C ARG A 102 -21.31 7.49 7.08
N THR A 103 -20.39 7.57 8.04
CA THR A 103 -19.17 8.37 7.88
C THR A 103 -18.18 7.65 6.97
N PHE A 104 -18.33 6.32 6.81
CA PHE A 104 -17.45 5.49 6.01
C PHE A 104 -18.07 5.07 4.66
N ASN A 105 -17.27 5.15 3.59
CA ASN A 105 -17.66 4.63 2.28
C ASN A 105 -17.23 3.15 2.18
N ALA A 106 -18.20 2.24 2.24
CA ALA A 106 -17.96 0.80 2.21
C ALA A 106 -17.26 0.32 0.92
N ASP A 107 -17.57 0.91 -0.25
CA ASP A 107 -16.92 0.54 -1.52
C ASP A 107 -15.44 0.93 -1.52
N PHE A 108 -15.10 2.06 -0.89
CA PHE A 108 -13.71 2.48 -0.72
C PHE A 108 -12.97 1.59 0.29
N ALA A 109 -13.65 1.15 1.35
CA ALA A 109 -13.14 0.20 2.34
C ALA A 109 -12.74 -1.14 1.69
N ILE A 110 -13.67 -1.71 0.93
CA ILE A 110 -13.48 -2.97 0.21
C ILE A 110 -12.38 -2.82 -0.84
N GLY A 111 -12.29 -1.67 -1.51
CA GLY A 111 -11.20 -1.37 -2.44
C GLY A 111 -9.82 -1.30 -1.80
N ILE A 112 -9.69 -0.68 -0.62
CA ILE A 112 -8.42 -0.67 0.15
C ILE A 112 -8.04 -2.10 0.56
N LEU A 113 -9.02 -2.86 1.01
CA LEU A 113 -8.86 -4.21 1.52
C LEU A 113 -8.41 -5.17 0.40
N ALA A 114 -9.14 -5.19 -0.71
CA ALA A 114 -8.86 -6.04 -1.86
C ALA A 114 -7.50 -5.76 -2.49
N LEU A 115 -7.00 -4.51 -2.44
CA LEU A 115 -5.70 -4.16 -3.02
C LEU A 115 -4.52 -4.33 -2.04
N SER A 116 -4.74 -4.13 -0.75
CA SER A 116 -3.66 -4.17 0.26
C SER A 116 -3.11 -5.56 0.54
N PHE A 117 -3.98 -6.58 0.56
CA PHE A 117 -3.58 -7.96 0.73
C PHE A 117 -2.66 -8.45 -0.39
N PRO A 118 -3.04 -8.39 -1.68
CA PRO A 118 -2.17 -8.88 -2.74
C PRO A 118 -0.91 -8.03 -2.91
N PHE A 119 -0.97 -6.71 -2.68
CA PHE A 119 0.21 -5.87 -2.71
C PHE A 119 1.23 -6.28 -1.64
N SER A 120 0.79 -6.43 -0.38
CA SER A 120 1.69 -6.83 0.72
C SER A 120 2.30 -8.20 0.46
N VAL A 121 1.49 -9.14 -0.05
CA VAL A 121 1.92 -10.49 -0.41
C VAL A 121 2.97 -10.48 -1.53
N VAL A 122 2.79 -9.70 -2.59
CA VAL A 122 3.79 -9.56 -3.66
C VAL A 122 5.10 -8.99 -3.12
N VAL A 123 5.04 -7.98 -2.25
CA VAL A 123 6.25 -7.39 -1.64
C VAL A 123 6.96 -8.40 -0.74
N ILE A 124 6.23 -9.11 0.13
CA ILE A 124 6.79 -10.13 1.02
C ILE A 124 7.44 -11.25 0.21
N LEU A 125 6.76 -11.76 -0.83
CA LEU A 125 7.32 -12.80 -1.70
C LEU A 125 8.53 -12.30 -2.48
N GLY A 126 8.52 -11.06 -2.97
CA GLY A 126 9.67 -10.44 -3.60
C GLY A 126 10.87 -10.43 -2.66
N VAL A 127 10.67 -10.01 -1.40
CA VAL A 127 11.73 -9.98 -0.39
C VAL A 127 12.22 -11.38 -0.03
N LEU A 128 11.31 -12.34 0.23
CA LEU A 128 11.66 -13.72 0.58
C LEU A 128 12.34 -14.47 -0.58
N SER A 129 11.91 -14.22 -1.83
CA SER A 129 12.45 -14.86 -3.01
C SER A 129 13.87 -14.38 -3.35
N SER A 130 14.28 -13.20 -2.89
CA SER A 130 15.64 -12.67 -3.13
C SER A 130 16.69 -13.18 -2.12
N GLY A 131 16.31 -14.02 -1.15
CA GLY A 131 17.25 -14.72 -0.27
C GLY A 131 18.15 -13.77 0.53
N THR A 132 19.44 -13.72 0.20
CA THR A 132 20.47 -12.92 0.90
C THR A 132 20.63 -11.51 0.34
N VAL A 133 19.94 -11.14 -0.73
CA VAL A 133 20.07 -9.78 -1.29
C VAL A 133 19.54 -8.73 -0.31
N PHE A 134 18.47 -9.03 0.43
CA PHE A 134 17.88 -8.12 1.41
C PHE A 134 18.40 -8.29 2.85
N THR A 135 19.59 -8.90 3.04
CA THR A 135 20.21 -8.99 4.37
C THR A 135 21.20 -7.85 4.62
N SER A 136 21.66 -7.19 3.57
CA SER A 136 22.55 -6.02 3.69
C SER A 136 21.75 -4.77 4.04
N MET A 137 22.22 -4.02 5.05
CA MET A 137 21.65 -2.75 5.50
C MET A 137 21.37 -1.79 4.34
N THR A 138 22.32 -1.66 3.40
CA THR A 138 22.19 -0.79 2.22
C THR A 138 21.04 -1.20 1.31
N ASN A 139 20.83 -2.51 1.13
CA ASN A 139 19.77 -3.03 0.25
C ASN A 139 18.39 -2.91 0.89
N LEU A 140 18.30 -3.02 2.22
CA LEU A 140 17.08 -2.73 2.97
C LEU A 140 16.69 -1.26 2.90
N LEU A 141 17.68 -0.38 3.01
CA LEU A 141 17.48 1.07 2.89
C LEU A 141 17.08 1.45 1.47
N LEU A 142 17.69 0.84 0.46
CA LEU A 142 17.32 1.00 -0.95
C LEU A 142 15.90 0.50 -1.23
N LEU A 143 15.50 -0.63 -0.64
CA LEU A 143 14.14 -1.15 -0.73
C LEU A 143 13.13 -0.18 -0.11
N ALA A 144 13.43 0.36 1.09
CA ALA A 144 12.59 1.35 1.75
C ALA A 144 12.40 2.60 0.89
N LEU A 145 13.48 3.11 0.30
CA LEU A 145 13.42 4.26 -0.62
C LEU A 145 12.63 3.92 -1.89
N GLY A 146 12.89 2.76 -2.50
CA GLY A 146 12.18 2.30 -3.70
C GLY A 146 10.67 2.19 -3.50
N LEU A 147 10.22 1.79 -2.31
CA LEU A 147 8.79 1.70 -1.97
C LEU A 147 8.17 3.03 -1.56
N THR A 148 8.92 3.95 -0.92
CA THR A 148 8.40 5.25 -0.49
C THR A 148 8.26 6.26 -1.64
N LEU A 149 9.19 6.26 -2.59
CA LEU A 149 9.22 7.19 -3.73
C LEU A 149 7.92 7.26 -4.54
N PRO A 150 7.34 6.15 -5.04
CA PRO A 150 6.11 6.21 -5.84
C PRO A 150 4.89 6.71 -5.02
N GLY A 151 4.89 6.50 -3.70
CA GLY A 151 3.86 7.04 -2.82
C GLY A 151 3.99 8.56 -2.63
N MET A 152 5.22 9.03 -2.41
CA MET A 152 5.52 10.46 -2.28
C MET A 152 5.23 11.24 -3.56
N THR A 153 5.63 10.73 -4.72
CA THR A 153 5.41 11.42 -6.00
C THR A 153 3.93 11.60 -6.31
N TYR A 154 3.10 10.60 -6.04
CA TYR A 154 1.65 10.69 -6.24
C TYR A 154 0.99 11.71 -5.29
N ILE A 155 1.36 11.70 -4.00
CA ILE A 155 0.86 12.67 -3.02
C ILE A 155 1.30 14.09 -3.38
N ALA A 156 2.57 14.28 -3.74
CA ALA A 156 3.12 15.56 -4.15
C ALA A 156 2.41 16.08 -5.41
N PHE A 157 2.20 15.23 -6.42
CA PHE A 157 1.47 15.58 -7.64
C PHE A 157 0.05 16.03 -7.35
N ASN A 158 -0.68 15.32 -6.49
CA ASN A 158 -2.04 15.70 -6.11
C ASN A 158 -2.08 17.02 -5.32
N TYR A 159 -1.11 17.25 -4.42
CA TYR A 159 -1.00 18.50 -3.66
C TYR A 159 -0.67 19.70 -4.57
N LEU A 160 0.30 19.54 -5.47
CA LEU A 160 0.69 20.52 -6.49
C LEU A 160 -0.47 20.87 -7.42
N THR A 161 -1.21 19.86 -7.91
CA THR A 161 -2.37 20.09 -8.78
C THR A 161 -3.48 20.83 -8.02
N LYS A 162 -3.70 20.49 -6.75
CA LYS A 162 -4.71 21.15 -5.91
C LYS A 162 -4.33 22.60 -5.60
N MET A 163 -3.05 22.87 -5.33
CA MET A 163 -2.51 24.22 -5.12
C MET A 163 -2.61 25.08 -6.39
N SER A 164 -2.31 24.51 -7.57
CA SER A 164 -2.48 25.19 -8.87
C SER A 164 -3.95 25.51 -9.18
N LEU A 165 -4.88 24.61 -8.85
CA LEU A 165 -6.33 24.83 -9.03
C LEU A 165 -6.91 25.85 -8.05
N ASN A 166 -6.41 25.89 -6.80
CA ASN A 166 -6.84 26.91 -5.83
C ASN A 166 -6.34 28.30 -6.22
N GLY A 167 -5.15 28.40 -6.81
CA GLY A 167 -4.65 29.64 -7.42
C GLY A 167 -5.54 30.14 -8.56
N LYS A 168 -6.01 29.25 -9.44
CA LYS A 168 -6.95 29.61 -10.52
C LYS A 168 -8.34 30.02 -10.02
N LYS A 169 -8.87 29.38 -8.96
CA LYS A 169 -10.13 29.81 -8.33
C LYS A 169 -10.00 31.19 -7.70
N SER A 170 -8.90 31.46 -7.00
CA SER A 170 -8.65 32.78 -6.39
C SER A 170 -8.51 33.89 -7.44
N ALA A 171 -7.88 33.61 -8.59
CA ALA A 171 -7.81 34.56 -9.71
C ALA A 171 -9.17 34.81 -10.38
N LYS A 172 -10.02 33.79 -10.51
CA LYS A 172 -11.37 33.92 -11.10
C LYS A 172 -12.37 34.64 -10.18
N THR A 173 -12.15 34.61 -8.86
CA THR A 173 -12.94 35.37 -7.88
C THR A 173 -12.42 36.80 -7.68
N ALA A 174 -11.11 37.05 -7.88
CA ALA A 174 -10.53 38.39 -7.80
C ALA A 174 -10.90 39.29 -9.00
N TYR A 175 -11.08 38.71 -10.19
CA TYR A 175 -11.64 39.39 -11.35
C TYR A 175 -13.14 39.08 -11.42
N ASN A 176 -13.97 39.87 -10.73
CA ASN A 176 -15.43 39.88 -10.88
C ASN A 176 -15.84 40.11 -12.35
N LEU A 177 -15.73 39.08 -13.18
CA LEU A 177 -16.42 39.02 -14.45
C LEU A 177 -17.87 38.64 -14.11
N PRO A 178 -18.83 39.55 -14.30
CA PRO A 178 -20.22 39.21 -14.12
C PRO A 178 -20.54 38.03 -15.04
N VAL A 179 -21.13 36.98 -14.46
CA VAL A 179 -21.87 35.99 -15.22
C VAL A 179 -23.00 36.78 -15.88
N ASN A 180 -22.83 37.10 -17.16
CA ASN A 180 -23.95 37.56 -17.98
C ASN A 180 -24.82 36.32 -18.26
N GLU A 181 -25.69 35.99 -17.30
CA GLU A 181 -26.94 35.32 -17.59
C GLU A 181 -27.88 36.37 -18.17
N ARG A 182 -28.14 36.30 -19.48
CA ARG A 182 -29.46 36.60 -20.05
C ARG A 182 -29.61 36.07 -21.48
N SER A 183 -30.70 35.31 -21.61
CA SER A 183 -31.47 34.84 -22.78
C SER A 183 -30.78 33.91 -23.76
#